data_AF-A0A8A3S526-F1
#
_entry.id   AF-A0A8A3S526-F1
#
_cell.length_a   1.000
_cell.length_b   1.000
_cell.length_c   1.000
_cell.angle_alpha   90.00
_cell.angle_beta   90.00
_cell.angle_gamma   90.00
#
_symmetry.space_group_name_H-M   'P 1'
#
loop_
_entity.id
_entity.type
_entity.pdbx_description
1 polymer ?
#
loop_
_entity_poly.entity_id
_entity_poly.type
_entity_poly.pdbx_seq_one_letter_code
_entity_poly.pdbx_strand_id
1 'polypeptide(L)' 'MSGIETDVREIKENIRVLTEKIDELLHERETAAMMKLSEQSLSTFLNEEPDLYTVRDVRVVYR' A
#
# COMPACT_ATOMS: atom_id res chain seq x y z
N MET A 1 20.23 -1.20 -43.04
CA MET A 1 19.26 -0.53 -42.14
C MET A 1 19.83 0.83 -41.83
N SER A 2 19.06 1.91 -42.05
CA SER A 2 19.55 3.28 -41.80
C SER A 2 19.60 3.55 -40.29
N GLY A 3 20.53 4.40 -39.81
CA GLY A 3 20.67 4.69 -38.37
C GLY A 3 19.35 5.15 -37.72
N ILE A 4 18.53 5.88 -38.46
CA ILE A 4 17.20 6.35 -38.04
C ILE A 4 16.27 5.18 -37.65
N GLU A 5 16.31 4.07 -38.40
CA GLU A 5 15.46 2.90 -38.12
C GLU A 5 15.86 2.21 -36.81
N THR A 6 17.16 2.22 -36.48
CA THR A 6 17.68 1.71 -35.21
C THR A 6 17.26 2.61 -34.05
N ASP A 7 17.41 3.93 -34.19
CA ASP A 7 17.04 4.90 -33.15
C ASP A 7 15.54 4.85 -32.84
N VAL A 8 14.69 4.77 -33.87
CA VAL A 8 13.23 4.65 -33.69
C VAL A 8 12.85 3.37 -32.96
N ARG A 9 13.55 2.26 -33.23
CA ARG A 9 13.32 0.99 -32.55
C ARG A 9 13.75 1.06 -31.07
N GLU A 10 14.87 1.70 -30.79
CA GLU A 10 15.35 1.90 -29.42
C GLU A 10 14.40 2.81 -28.61
N ILE A 11 13.92 3.89 -29.21
CA ILE A 11 12.91 4.77 -28.59
C ILE A 11 11.64 3.99 -28.27
N LYS A 12 11.17 3.14 -29.18
CA LYS A 12 9.97 2.32 -28.94
C LYS A 12 10.17 1.35 -27.77
N GLU A 13 11.33 0.70 -27.68
CA GLU A 13 11.61 -0.21 -26.57
C GLU A 13 11.69 0.54 -25.24
N ASN A 14 12.35 1.69 -25.21
CA ASN A 14 12.42 2.52 -24.02
C ASN A 14 11.04 3.00 -23.57
N ILE A 15 10.16 3.37 -24.50
CA ILE A 15 8.76 3.71 -24.19
C ILE A 15 8.02 2.49 -23.63
N ARG A 16 8.21 1.30 -24.20
CA ARG A 16 7.59 0.06 -23.73
C ARG A 16 7.96 -0.22 -22.27
N VAL A 17 9.26 -0.18 -21.96
CA VAL A 17 9.79 -0.37 -20.61
C VAL A 17 9.29 0.71 -19.65
N LEU A 18 9.21 1.96 -20.10
CA LEU A 18 8.70 3.06 -19.28
C LEU A 18 7.23 2.85 -18.93
N THR A 19 6.41 2.43 -19.89
CA THR A 19 4.99 2.12 -19.65
C THR A 19 4.84 0.99 -18.64
N GLU A 20 5.58 -0.10 -18.79
CA GLU A 20 5.56 -1.23 -17.83
C GLU A 20 5.88 -0.77 -16.40
N LYS A 21 6.90 0.10 -16.23
CA LYS A 21 7.26 0.67 -14.92
C LYS A 21 6.21 1.61 -14.35
N ILE A 22 5.51 2.37 -15.20
CA ILE A 22 4.42 3.25 -14.75
C ILE A 22 3.26 2.40 -14.23
N ASP A 23 2.93 1.30 -14.91
CA ASP A 23 1.88 0.39 -14.48
C ASP A 23 2.21 -0.26 -13.13
N GLU A 24 3.46 -0.69 -12.92
CA GLU A 24 3.95 -1.19 -11.63
C GLU A 24 3.78 -0.15 -10.51
N LEU A 25 4.25 1.08 -10.75
CA LEU A 25 4.15 2.18 -9.77
C LEU A 25 2.70 2.55 -9.44
N LEU A 26 1.80 2.50 -10.42
CA LEU A 26 0.37 2.74 -10.20
C LEU A 26 -0.22 1.67 -9.29
N HIS A 27 0.11 0.40 -9.54
CA HIS A 27 -0.37 -0.71 -8.73
C HIS A 27 0.13 -0.65 -7.28
N GLU A 28 1.41 -0.33 -7.08
CA GLU A 28 1.98 -0.12 -5.75
C GLU A 28 1.29 1.04 -5.02
N ARG A 29 1.04 2.15 -5.72
CA ARG A 29 0.34 3.31 -5.16
C ARG A 29 -1.07 2.97 -4.71
N GLU A 30 -1.82 2.22 -5.51
CA GLU A 30 -3.18 1.77 -5.18
C GLU A 30 -3.18 0.85 -3.96
N THR A 31 -2.23 -0.08 -3.90
CA THR A 31 -2.04 -0.98 -2.76
C THR A 31 -1.75 -0.18 -1.48
N ALA A 32 -0.81 0.77 -1.53
CA ALA A 32 -0.48 1.61 -0.38
C ALA A 32 -1.66 2.49 0.06
N ALA A 33 -2.44 3.03 -0.89
CA ALA A 33 -3.64 3.79 -0.58
C ALA A 33 -4.69 2.93 0.14
N MET A 34 -4.93 1.71 -0.33
CA MET A 34 -5.84 0.77 0.33
C MET A 34 -5.35 0.41 1.73
N MET A 35 -4.06 0.12 1.90
CA MET A 35 -3.49 -0.17 3.23
C MET A 35 -3.69 0.99 4.21
N LYS A 36 -3.51 2.23 3.75
CA LYS A 36 -3.68 3.42 4.59
C LYS A 36 -5.13 3.65 4.99
N LEU A 37 -6.08 3.40 4.09
CA LEU A 37 -7.50 3.45 4.42
C LEU A 37 -7.88 2.37 5.44
N SER A 38 -7.35 1.16 5.29
CA SER A 38 -7.55 0.07 6.26
C SER A 38 -6.95 0.39 7.62
N GLU A 39 -5.74 0.97 7.67
CA GLU A 39 -5.10 1.43 8.90
C GLU A 39 -5.96 2.44 9.65
N GLN A 40 -6.44 3.48 8.94
CA GLN A 40 -7.30 4.50 9.53
C GLN A 40 -8.61 3.91 10.06
N SER A 41 -9.26 3.05 9.28
CA SER A 41 -10.50 2.40 9.72
C SER A 41 -10.28 1.52 10.95
N LEU A 42 -9.19 0.74 10.98
CA LEU A 42 -8.89 -0.15 12.10
C LEU A 42 -8.53 0.65 13.36
N SER A 43 -7.75 1.73 13.21
CA SER A 43 -7.42 2.60 14.33
C SER A 43 -8.66 3.24 14.94
N THR A 44 -9.59 3.74 14.12
CA THR A 44 -10.85 4.30 14.61
C THR A 44 -11.66 3.23 15.35
N PHE A 45 -11.80 2.03 14.78
CA PHE A 45 -12.52 0.93 15.40
C PHE A 45 -11.96 0.59 16.80
N LEU A 46 -10.65 0.38 16.91
CA LEU A 46 -10.00 0.02 18.18
C LEU A 46 -10.07 1.16 19.22
N ASN A 47 -10.03 2.42 18.79
CA ASN A 47 -10.14 3.56 19.71
C ASN A 47 -11.57 3.78 20.23
N GLU A 48 -12.58 3.33 19.50
CA GLU A 48 -13.99 3.39 19.93
C GLU A 48 -14.38 2.21 20.82
N GLU A 49 -13.57 1.15 20.89
CA GLU A 49 -13.84 0.01 21.77
C GLU A 49 -13.72 0.42 23.25
N PRO A 50 -14.76 0.17 24.06
CA PRO A 50 -14.71 0.47 25.49
C PRO A 50 -13.77 -0.49 26.22
N ASP A 51 -13.03 0.00 27.20
CA ASP A 51 -12.22 -0.83 28.09
C ASP A 51 -13.12 -1.83 28.86
N LEU A 52 -13.05 -3.11 28.49
CA LEU A 52 -13.85 -4.17 29.11
C LEU A 52 -13.37 -4.53 30.52
N TYR A 53 -12.10 -4.31 30.83
CA TYR A 53 -11.50 -4.60 32.12
C TYR A 53 -10.61 -3.45 32.56
N THR A 54 -10.78 -3.05 33.82
CA THR A 54 -9.93 -2.07 34.48
C THR A 54 -8.87 -2.78 35.33
N VAL A 55 -7.78 -2.09 35.65
CA VAL A 55 -6.74 -2.59 36.58
C VAL A 55 -7.32 -3.02 37.93
N ARG A 56 -8.48 -2.47 38.32
CA ARG A 56 -9.19 -2.85 39.55
C ARG A 56 -9.81 -4.24 39.45
N ASP A 57 -10.27 -4.64 38.27
CA ASP A 57 -10.86 -5.95 38.02
C ASP A 57 -9.79 -7.06 38.07
N VAL A 58 -8.55 -6.74 37.71
CA VAL A 58 -7.40 -7.66 37.77
C VAL A 58 -7.05 -8.10 39.20
N ARG A 59 -7.46 -7.35 40.24
CA ARG A 59 -7.18 -7.71 41.65
C ARG A 59 -8.04 -8.87 42.17
N VAL A 60 -9.02 -9.34 41.41
CA VAL A 60 -9.94 -10.39 41.85
C VAL A 60 -9.67 -11.68 41.08
N VAL A 61 -8.66 -12.47 41.48
CA VAL A 61 -8.66 -13.95 41.58
C VAL A 61 -7.27 -14.36 42.09
N TYR A 62 -7.11 -14.42 43.41
CA TYR A 62 -6.35 -15.46 44.10
C TYR A 62 -7.03 -15.61 45.46
N ARG A 63 -7.94 -16.59 45.56
CA ARG A 63 -8.56 -17.05 46.81
C ARG A 63 -8.03 -18.44 47.10
#